data_AF-A0A845LTA3-F1
#
_entry.id   AF-A0A845LTA3-F1
#
_cell.length_a   1.000
_cell.length_b   1.000
_cell.length_c   1.000
_cell.angle_alpha   90.00
_cell.angle_beta   90.00
_cell.angle_gamma   90.00
#
_symmetry.space_group_name_H-M   'P 1'
#
loop_
_entity.id
_entity.type
_entity.pdbx_description
1 polymer ?
#
loop_
_entity_poly.entity_id
_entity_poly.type
_entity_poly.pdbx_seq_one_letter_code
_entity_poly.pdbx_strand_id
1 'polypeptide(L)'
;MSSLKRILKWLDINLEPLFIMVIFIVMTCLITIQVIKRFIYGSGFAWGEEFSVFMFVWIVFLGISYAFRNNRQIGVDFLRDSLPEKLRKILVVAVEISMLVLMCVFLSGAIANVQAVAKFGDKVQSVPISLNVLYFAAVTGYTLSLVRLIQSIIWKIKRFNASYELFLNRGGLYSGASDIFFMPLEYKEAMDSKLISELVEEEAMGLYKKKRGGASL
;
A
#
# COMPACT_ATOMS: atom_id res chain seq x y z
N MET A 1 -11.94 7.84 -25.47
CA MET A 1 -10.77 7.23 -24.77
C MET A 1 -10.46 7.85 -23.39
N SER A 2 -11.13 8.92 -22.95
CA SER A 2 -10.91 9.56 -21.63
C SER A 2 -11.60 8.83 -20.46
N SER A 3 -12.83 8.33 -20.66
CA SER A 3 -13.62 7.69 -19.59
C SER A 3 -13.02 6.37 -19.09
N LEU A 4 -12.48 5.53 -20.00
CA LEU A 4 -11.88 4.24 -19.64
C LEU A 4 -10.62 4.40 -18.78
N LYS A 5 -9.74 5.35 -19.14
CA LYS A 5 -8.54 5.67 -18.33
C LYS A 5 -8.92 6.20 -16.96
N ARG A 6 -10.01 6.96 -16.86
CA ARG A 6 -10.53 7.48 -15.60
C ARG A 6 -11.08 6.38 -14.69
N ILE A 7 -11.81 5.42 -15.27
CA ILE A 7 -12.35 4.26 -14.55
C ILE A 7 -11.22 3.34 -14.07
N LEU A 8 -10.24 3.02 -14.93
CA LEU A 8 -9.09 2.20 -14.55
C LEU A 8 -8.27 2.85 -13.43
N LYS A 9 -8.04 4.17 -13.53
CA LYS A 9 -7.35 4.91 -12.48
C LYS A 9 -8.15 4.92 -11.17
N TRP A 10 -9.47 5.05 -11.23
CA TRP A 10 -10.32 5.02 -10.03
C TRP A 10 -10.33 3.63 -9.37
N LEU A 11 -10.43 2.57 -10.17
CA LEU A 11 -10.41 1.19 -9.70
C LEU A 11 -9.07 0.88 -9.02
N ASP A 12 -7.97 1.29 -9.65
CA ASP A 12 -6.63 1.16 -9.10
C ASP A 12 -6.49 1.91 -7.75
N ILE A 13 -7.19 3.03 -7.59
CA ILE A 13 -7.15 3.86 -6.38
C ILE A 13 -8.01 3.29 -5.24
N ASN A 14 -9.19 2.75 -5.53
CA ASN A 14 -10.19 2.46 -4.50
C ASN A 14 -10.43 0.97 -4.24
N LEU A 15 -10.01 0.07 -5.12
CA LEU A 15 -10.30 -1.36 -4.97
C LEU A 15 -9.62 -1.95 -3.73
N GLU A 16 -8.31 -1.76 -3.57
CA GLU A 16 -7.54 -2.28 -2.42
C GLU A 16 -8.12 -1.84 -1.06
N PRO A 17 -8.30 -0.52 -0.76
CA PRO A 17 -8.84 -0.10 0.52
C PRO A 17 -10.29 -0.52 0.75
N LEU A 18 -11.12 -0.55 -0.30
CA LEU A 18 -12.51 -1.02 -0.20
C LEU A 18 -12.57 -2.50 0.17
N PHE A 19 -11.77 -3.34 -0.50
CA PHE A 19 -11.75 -4.77 -0.25
C PHE A 19 -11.25 -5.09 1.15
N ILE A 20 -10.18 -4.42 1.60
CA ILE A 20 -9.66 -4.53 2.97
C ILE A 20 -10.74 -4.15 3.99
N MET A 21 -11.43 -3.01 3.78
CA MET A 21 -12.47 -2.52 4.69
C MET A 21 -13.64 -3.50 4.80
N VAL A 22 -14.12 -4.02 3.66
CA VAL A 22 -15.25 -4.97 3.64
C VAL A 22 -14.88 -6.25 4.39
N ILE A 23 -13.69 -6.83 4.12
CA ILE A 23 -13.24 -8.03 4.82
C ILE A 23 -13.10 -7.75 6.33
N PHE A 24 -12.56 -6.58 6.70
CA PHE A 24 -12.38 -6.22 8.10
C PHE A 24 -13.71 -6.08 8.86
N ILE A 25 -14.72 -5.44 8.25
CA ILE A 25 -16.06 -5.34 8.83
C ILE A 25 -16.67 -6.72 9.00
N VAL A 26 -16.63 -7.57 7.95
CA VAL A 26 -17.17 -8.92 8.00
C VAL A 26 -16.48 -9.76 9.09
N MET A 27 -15.15 -9.70 9.18
CA MET A 27 -14.37 -10.39 10.21
C MET A 27 -14.76 -9.92 11.62
N THR A 28 -14.86 -8.61 11.82
CA THR A 28 -15.23 -8.01 13.11
C THR A 28 -16.65 -8.42 13.53
N CYS A 29 -17.61 -8.37 12.62
CA CYS A 29 -18.97 -8.83 12.88
C CYS A 29 -19.00 -10.31 13.22
N LEU A 30 -18.27 -11.15 12.47
CA LEU A 30 -18.21 -12.59 12.71
C LEU A 30 -17.68 -12.91 14.12
N ILE A 31 -16.54 -12.31 14.51
CA ILE A 31 -15.96 -12.50 15.84
C ILE A 31 -16.92 -12.00 16.92
N THR A 32 -17.54 -10.83 16.72
CA THR A 32 -18.52 -10.28 17.67
C THR A 32 -19.70 -11.22 17.88
N ILE A 33 -20.29 -11.75 16.81
CA ILE A 33 -21.39 -12.72 16.89
C ILE A 33 -20.92 -14.00 17.59
N GLN A 34 -19.70 -14.48 17.31
CA GLN A 34 -19.15 -15.68 17.94
C GLN A 34 -19.01 -15.50 19.46
N VAL A 35 -18.55 -14.33 19.91
CA VAL A 35 -18.44 -13.98 21.32
C VAL A 35 -19.83 -13.92 21.98
N ILE A 36 -20.78 -13.20 21.38
CA ILE A 36 -22.17 -13.14 21.88
C ILE A 36 -22.78 -14.53 22.00
N LYS A 37 -22.62 -15.37 20.96
CA LYS A 37 -23.18 -16.71 20.93
C LYS A 37 -22.60 -17.59 22.04
N ARG A 38 -21.29 -17.46 22.31
CA ARG A 38 -20.61 -18.20 23.38
C ARG A 38 -21.16 -17.82 24.76
N PHE A 39 -21.48 -16.56 25.00
CA PHE A 39 -22.04 -16.11 26.27
C PHE A 39 -23.52 -16.48 26.45
N ILE A 40 -24.33 -16.40 25.40
CA ILE A 40 -25.78 -16.65 25.49
C ILE A 40 -26.11 -18.14 25.38
N TYR A 41 -25.51 -18.86 24.43
CA TYR A 41 -25.87 -20.24 24.08
C TYR A 41 -24.86 -21.27 24.58
N GLY A 42 -23.79 -20.84 25.27
CA GLY A 42 -22.72 -21.72 25.76
C GLY A 42 -21.91 -22.42 24.65
N SER A 43 -22.18 -22.13 23.37
CA SER A 43 -21.55 -22.78 22.22
C SER A 43 -21.12 -21.75 21.17
N GLY A 44 -19.89 -21.88 20.67
CA GLY A 44 -19.36 -21.07 19.57
C GLY A 44 -19.60 -21.68 18.20
N PHE A 45 -19.18 -20.99 17.13
CA PHE A 45 -19.00 -21.62 15.82
C PHE A 45 -17.65 -22.33 15.79
N ALA A 46 -17.65 -23.65 15.60
CA ALA A 46 -16.41 -24.45 15.52
C ALA A 46 -15.49 -24.02 14.37
N TRP A 47 -16.07 -23.56 13.25
CA TRP A 47 -15.35 -23.08 12.07
C TRP A 47 -15.01 -21.57 12.11
N GLY A 48 -15.60 -20.82 13.04
CA GLY A 48 -15.52 -19.35 13.04
C GLY A 48 -14.11 -18.82 13.31
N GLU A 49 -13.35 -19.53 14.14
CA GLU A 49 -11.97 -19.15 14.47
C GLU A 49 -11.05 -19.25 13.23
N GLU A 50 -11.08 -20.39 12.53
CA GLU A 50 -10.31 -20.59 11.31
C GLU A 50 -10.68 -19.58 10.21
N PHE A 51 -11.97 -19.30 10.04
CA PHE A 51 -12.44 -18.36 9.03
C PHE A 51 -12.03 -16.92 9.32
N SER A 52 -11.92 -16.56 10.62
CA SER A 52 -11.41 -15.26 11.05
C SER A 52 -9.92 -15.12 10.74
N VAL A 53 -9.13 -16.18 10.97
CA VAL A 53 -7.72 -16.23 10.57
C VAL A 53 -7.57 -16.08 9.07
N PHE A 54 -8.44 -16.70 8.27
CA PHE A 54 -8.39 -16.55 6.81
C PHE A 54 -8.62 -15.11 6.39
N MET A 55 -9.69 -14.48 6.89
CA MET A 55 -9.96 -13.07 6.62
C MET A 55 -8.81 -12.16 7.06
N PHE A 56 -8.24 -12.41 8.23
CA PHE A 56 -7.09 -11.66 8.73
C PHE A 56 -5.87 -11.76 7.80
N VAL A 57 -5.54 -12.98 7.34
CA VAL A 57 -4.42 -13.21 6.41
C VAL A 57 -4.64 -12.45 5.10
N TRP A 58 -5.85 -12.47 4.55
CA TRP A 58 -6.21 -11.69 3.36
C TRP A 58 -6.04 -10.18 3.58
N ILE A 59 -6.48 -9.65 4.73
CA ILE A 59 -6.30 -8.24 5.08
C ILE A 59 -4.81 -7.88 5.16
N VAL A 60 -3.99 -8.70 5.81
CA VAL A 60 -2.55 -8.44 5.98
C VAL A 60 -1.86 -8.35 4.62
N PHE A 61 -2.08 -9.33 3.74
CA PHE A 61 -1.42 -9.36 2.44
C PHE A 61 -1.88 -8.23 1.49
N LEU A 62 -3.17 -7.90 1.49
CA LEU A 62 -3.66 -6.74 0.75
C LEU A 62 -3.16 -5.42 1.36
N GLY A 63 -3.05 -5.36 2.68
CA GLY A 63 -2.52 -4.22 3.43
C GLY A 63 -1.05 -3.92 3.09
N ILE A 64 -0.24 -4.95 2.83
CA ILE A 64 1.15 -4.79 2.37
C ILE A 64 1.19 -4.04 1.03
N SER A 65 0.39 -4.44 0.04
CA SER A 65 0.30 -3.73 -1.25
C SER A 65 -0.11 -2.27 -1.06
N TYR A 66 -1.14 -2.05 -0.24
CA TYR A 66 -1.64 -0.71 0.06
C TYR A 66 -0.58 0.17 0.76
N ALA A 67 0.24 -0.42 1.65
CA ALA A 67 1.32 0.29 2.32
C ALA A 67 2.44 0.72 1.34
N PHE A 68 2.79 -0.15 0.38
CA PHE A 68 3.76 0.18 -0.68
C PHE A 68 3.29 1.35 -1.53
N ARG A 69 2.01 1.37 -1.92
CA ARG A 69 1.42 2.47 -2.69
C ARG A 69 1.58 3.82 -1.99
N ASN A 70 1.35 3.86 -0.69
CA ASN A 70 1.42 5.10 0.09
C ASN A 70 2.84 5.48 0.50
N ASN A 71 3.88 4.77 0.03
CA ASN A 71 5.28 5.00 0.42
C ASN A 71 5.46 5.13 1.94
N ARG A 72 4.67 4.38 2.72
CA ARG A 72 4.65 4.43 4.20
C ARG A 72 5.71 3.53 4.85
N GLN A 73 6.70 3.09 4.09
CA GLN A 73 7.82 2.36 4.64
C GLN A 73 8.59 3.28 5.57
N ILE A 74 8.73 2.87 6.84
CA ILE A 74 9.48 3.61 7.84
C ILE A 74 10.95 3.60 7.39
N GLY A 75 11.44 4.76 6.94
CA GLY A 75 12.83 4.98 6.58
C GLY A 75 13.60 5.56 7.74
N VAL A 76 14.90 5.25 7.82
CA VAL A 76 15.81 5.93 8.74
C VAL A 76 16.14 7.30 8.15
N ASP A 77 15.42 8.32 8.61
CA ASP A 77 15.57 9.71 8.10
C ASP A 77 16.95 10.29 8.44
N PHE A 78 17.52 9.96 9.61
CA PHE A 78 18.83 10.45 10.06
C PHE A 78 19.99 10.17 9.08
N LEU A 79 20.03 8.96 8.51
CA LEU A 79 21.08 8.58 7.56
C LEU A 79 20.90 9.29 6.21
N ARG A 80 19.66 9.59 5.82
CA ARG A 80 19.37 10.36 4.60
C ARG A 80 19.71 11.83 4.79
N ASP A 81 19.46 12.39 5.96
CA ASP A 81 19.64 13.83 6.22
C ASP A 81 21.10 14.28 6.25
N SER A 82 22.03 13.34 6.38
CA SER A 82 23.47 13.61 6.29
C SER A 82 24.03 13.61 4.86
N LEU A 83 23.23 13.23 3.85
CA LEU A 83 23.69 13.06 2.46
C LEU A 83 23.28 14.23 1.56
N PRO A 84 24.03 14.52 0.48
CA PRO A 84 23.60 15.45 -0.57
C PRO A 84 22.37 14.91 -1.32
N GLU A 85 21.52 15.81 -1.79
CA GLU A 85 20.18 15.51 -2.34
C GLU A 85 20.17 14.41 -3.41
N LYS A 86 21.16 14.41 -4.32
CA LYS A 86 21.29 13.39 -5.37
C LYS A 86 21.51 11.98 -4.81
N LEU A 87 22.36 11.84 -3.79
CA LEU A 87 22.62 10.55 -3.15
C LEU A 87 21.39 10.07 -2.37
N ARG A 88 20.63 10.98 -1.73
CA ARG A 88 19.37 10.61 -1.07
C ARG A 88 18.38 9.98 -2.05
N LYS A 89 18.20 10.59 -3.23
CA LYS A 89 17.30 10.08 -4.28
C LYS A 89 17.74 8.72 -4.79
N ILE A 90 19.04 8.54 -5.03
CA ILE A 90 19.60 7.24 -5.45
C ILE A 90 19.35 6.16 -4.39
N LEU A 91 19.57 6.46 -3.10
CA LEU A 91 19.31 5.52 -2.01
C LEU A 91 17.83 5.14 -1.91
N VAL A 92 16.91 6.08 -2.07
CA VAL A 92 15.46 5.80 -2.10
C VAL A 92 15.14 4.78 -3.20
N VAL A 93 15.66 5.00 -4.42
CA VAL A 93 15.41 4.09 -5.55
C VAL A 93 16.08 2.74 -5.32
N ALA A 94 17.30 2.72 -4.79
CA ALA A 94 18.01 1.48 -4.47
C ALA A 94 17.25 0.63 -3.44
N VAL A 95 16.65 1.25 -2.42
CA VAL A 95 15.79 0.57 -1.44
C VAL A 95 14.51 0.04 -2.09
N GLU A 96 13.88 0.79 -2.98
CA GLU A 96 12.71 0.27 -3.70
C GLU A 96 13.05 -0.90 -4.63
N ILE A 97 14.20 -0.85 -5.29
CA ILE A 97 14.68 -1.95 -6.13
C ILE A 97 14.97 -3.19 -5.27
N SER A 98 15.61 -3.04 -4.11
CA SER A 98 15.87 -4.17 -3.21
C SER A 98 14.57 -4.77 -2.67
N MET A 99 13.58 -3.92 -2.33
CA MET A 99 12.24 -4.37 -1.97
C MET A 99 11.53 -5.10 -3.11
N LEU A 100 11.69 -4.64 -4.35
CA LEU A 100 11.13 -5.31 -5.53
C LEU A 100 11.73 -6.70 -5.72
N VAL A 101 13.05 -6.85 -5.59
CA VAL A 101 13.72 -8.16 -5.64
C VAL A 101 13.22 -9.06 -4.51
N LEU A 102 13.09 -8.54 -3.29
CA LEU A 102 12.59 -9.29 -2.15
C LEU A 102 11.15 -9.79 -2.39
N MET A 103 10.27 -8.94 -2.93
CA MET A 103 8.90 -9.33 -3.26
C MET A 103 8.85 -10.40 -4.36
N CYS A 104 9.77 -10.40 -5.34
CA CYS A 104 9.89 -11.47 -6.33
C CYS A 104 10.26 -12.81 -5.67
N VAL A 105 11.21 -12.80 -4.73
CA VAL A 105 11.61 -13.99 -3.98
C VAL A 105 10.42 -14.53 -3.17
N PHE A 106 9.72 -13.67 -2.45
CA PHE A 106 8.53 -14.07 -1.67
C PHE A 106 7.40 -14.59 -2.54
N LEU A 107 7.16 -13.99 -3.72
CA LEU A 107 6.18 -14.50 -4.66
C LEU A 107 6.54 -15.91 -5.15
N SER A 108 7.82 -16.15 -5.47
CA SER A 108 8.27 -17.48 -5.89
C SER A 108 8.07 -18.53 -4.79
N GLY A 109 8.37 -18.18 -3.52
CA GLY A 109 8.10 -19.05 -2.37
C GLY A 109 6.61 -19.29 -2.14
N ALA A 110 5.77 -18.26 -2.29
CA ALA A 110 4.31 -18.39 -2.17
C ALA A 110 3.73 -19.33 -3.24
N ILE A 111 4.19 -19.24 -4.49
CA ILE A 111 3.78 -20.15 -5.58
C ILE A 111 4.24 -21.58 -5.28
N ALA A 112 5.46 -21.76 -4.78
CA ALA A 112 5.96 -23.08 -4.39
C ALA A 112 5.09 -23.72 -3.28
N ASN A 113 4.63 -22.93 -2.29
CA ASN A 113 3.71 -23.40 -1.25
C ASN A 113 2.35 -23.82 -1.83
N VAL A 114 1.77 -23.03 -2.76
CA VAL A 114 0.52 -23.41 -3.44
C VAL A 114 0.67 -24.73 -4.19
N GLN A 115 1.79 -24.92 -4.89
CA GLN A 115 2.09 -26.16 -5.60
C GLN A 115 2.28 -27.35 -4.66
N ALA A 116 2.94 -27.15 -3.51
CA ALA A 116 3.12 -28.19 -2.51
C ALA A 116 1.77 -28.66 -1.96
N VAL A 117 0.92 -27.74 -1.52
CA VAL A 117 -0.43 -28.06 -1.02
C VAL A 117 -1.30 -28.71 -2.08
N ALA A 118 -1.20 -28.28 -3.35
CA ALA A 118 -1.93 -28.92 -4.44
C ALA A 118 -1.46 -30.38 -4.70
N LYS A 119 -0.19 -30.70 -4.44
CA LYS A 119 0.37 -32.05 -4.57
C LYS A 119 0.02 -32.97 -3.39
N PHE A 120 0.17 -32.48 -2.17
CA PHE A 120 -0.05 -33.27 -0.95
C PHE A 120 -1.52 -33.29 -0.51
N GLY A 121 -2.34 -32.37 -1.02
CA GLY A 121 -3.76 -32.30 -0.73
C GLY A 121 -4.07 -31.79 0.68
N ASP A 122 -3.18 -30.97 1.25
CA ASP A 122 -3.31 -30.48 2.62
C ASP A 122 -4.60 -29.67 2.80
N LYS A 123 -5.37 -30.05 3.83
CA LYS A 123 -6.63 -29.43 4.21
C LYS A 123 -6.53 -28.80 5.58
N VAL A 124 -7.42 -27.86 5.82
CA VAL A 124 -7.58 -27.22 7.12
C VAL A 124 -8.14 -28.25 8.12
N GLN A 125 -7.80 -28.11 9.40
CA GLN A 125 -8.11 -29.12 10.42
C GLN A 125 -9.61 -29.25 10.70
N SER A 126 -10.35 -28.14 10.78
CA SER A 126 -11.78 -28.19 11.16
C SER A 126 -12.74 -28.22 9.97
N VAL A 127 -12.29 -27.85 8.76
CA VAL A 127 -13.14 -27.77 7.57
C VAL A 127 -12.41 -28.38 6.36
N PRO A 128 -13.08 -29.17 5.49
CA PRO A 128 -12.46 -29.81 4.32
C PRO A 128 -12.13 -28.83 3.17
N ILE A 129 -11.70 -27.62 3.50
CA ILE A 129 -11.20 -26.60 2.56
C ILE A 129 -9.70 -26.81 2.38
N SER A 130 -9.19 -26.55 1.17
CA SER A 130 -7.76 -26.61 0.89
C SER A 130 -7.03 -25.43 1.52
N LEU A 131 -5.86 -25.69 2.10
CA LEU A 131 -4.99 -24.66 2.68
C LEU A 131 -4.53 -23.61 1.64
N ASN A 132 -4.67 -23.92 0.34
CA ASN A 132 -4.37 -23.01 -0.76
C ASN A 132 -5.10 -21.67 -0.66
N VAL A 133 -6.26 -21.59 -0.01
CA VAL A 133 -6.97 -20.31 0.20
C VAL A 133 -6.09 -19.29 0.95
N LEU A 134 -5.26 -19.75 1.88
CA LEU A 134 -4.31 -18.90 2.60
C LEU A 134 -3.12 -18.50 1.73
N TYR A 135 -2.53 -19.46 1.02
CA TYR A 135 -1.36 -19.17 0.19
C TYR A 135 -1.71 -18.30 -1.03
N PHE A 136 -2.94 -18.38 -1.55
CA PHE A 136 -3.42 -17.47 -2.58
C PHE A 136 -3.53 -16.02 -2.09
N ALA A 137 -3.84 -15.79 -0.81
CA ALA A 137 -3.76 -14.45 -0.23
C ALA A 137 -2.33 -13.88 -0.34
N ALA A 138 -1.32 -14.71 -0.05
CA ALA A 138 0.08 -14.32 -0.18
C ALA A 138 0.47 -14.02 -1.64
N VAL A 139 0.11 -14.93 -2.57
CA VAL A 139 0.38 -14.75 -4.00
C VAL A 139 -0.26 -13.47 -4.53
N THR A 140 -1.53 -13.20 -4.19
CA THR A 140 -2.23 -11.99 -4.63
C THR A 140 -1.62 -10.73 -4.03
N GLY A 141 -1.33 -10.71 -2.71
CA GLY A 141 -0.70 -9.58 -2.04
C GLY A 141 0.69 -9.24 -2.59
N TYR A 142 1.55 -10.24 -2.80
CA TYR A 142 2.88 -10.02 -3.39
C TYR A 142 2.81 -9.57 -4.84
N THR A 143 1.90 -10.14 -5.63
CA THR A 143 1.70 -9.72 -7.03
C THR A 143 1.27 -8.26 -7.12
N LEU A 144 0.30 -7.84 -6.30
CA LEU A 144 -0.12 -6.45 -6.24
C LEU A 144 1.02 -5.54 -5.76
N SER A 145 1.74 -5.94 -4.72
CA SER A 145 2.89 -5.21 -4.19
C SER A 145 3.99 -4.99 -5.24
N LEU A 146 4.26 -5.99 -6.09
CA LEU A 146 5.20 -5.86 -7.21
C LEU A 146 4.73 -4.81 -8.21
N VAL A 147 3.45 -4.83 -8.59
CA VAL A 147 2.88 -3.81 -9.49
C VAL A 147 3.02 -2.42 -8.89
N ARG A 148 2.74 -2.24 -7.60
CA ARG A 148 2.88 -0.95 -6.89
C ARG A 148 4.32 -0.46 -6.83
N LEU A 149 5.27 -1.35 -6.54
CA LEU A 149 6.68 -1.00 -6.53
C LEU A 149 7.18 -0.57 -7.91
N ILE A 150 6.79 -1.29 -8.97
CA ILE A 150 7.13 -0.90 -10.35
C ILE A 150 6.54 0.48 -10.69
N GLN A 151 5.27 0.72 -10.34
CA GLN A 151 4.63 2.03 -10.54
C GLN A 151 5.39 3.15 -9.79
N SER A 152 5.79 2.91 -8.53
CA SER A 152 6.55 3.87 -7.72
C SER A 152 7.92 4.17 -8.34
N ILE A 153 8.66 3.14 -8.72
CA ILE A 153 10.00 3.28 -9.33
C ILE A 153 9.90 4.07 -10.64
N ILE A 154 8.97 3.72 -11.53
CA ILE A 154 8.75 4.45 -12.79
C ILE A 154 8.39 5.91 -12.52
N TRP A 155 7.54 6.17 -11.52
CA TRP A 155 7.13 7.52 -11.13
C TRP A 155 8.32 8.36 -10.65
N LYS A 156 9.21 7.77 -9.84
CA LYS A 156 10.41 8.42 -9.29
C LYS A 156 11.48 8.66 -10.36
N ILE A 157 11.74 7.69 -11.24
CA ILE A 157 12.70 7.84 -12.35
C ILE A 157 12.28 8.99 -13.27
N LYS A 158 11.00 9.11 -13.62
CA LYS A 158 10.50 10.20 -14.47
C LYS A 158 10.60 11.59 -13.81
N ARG A 159 10.66 11.65 -12.47
CA ARG A 159 10.66 12.89 -11.68
C ARG A 159 11.97 13.11 -10.92
N PHE A 160 13.07 12.51 -11.39
CA PHE A 160 14.35 12.57 -10.70
C PHE A 160 14.89 14.01 -10.49
N ASN A 161 14.56 14.92 -11.41
CA ASN A 161 14.95 16.33 -11.35
C ASN A 161 14.02 17.20 -10.48
N ALA A 162 12.92 16.66 -9.96
CA ALA A 162 12.00 17.40 -9.08
C ALA A 162 12.55 17.53 -7.66
N SER A 163 11.93 18.37 -6.82
CA SER A 163 12.28 18.51 -5.39
C SER A 163 12.27 17.16 -4.67
N TYR A 164 13.13 17.02 -3.65
CA TYR A 164 13.26 15.80 -2.87
C TYR A 164 11.97 15.40 -2.13
N GLU A 165 11.19 16.36 -1.63
CA GLU A 165 9.90 16.09 -0.97
C GLU A 165 8.89 15.46 -1.95
N LEU A 166 8.78 16.05 -3.15
CA LEU A 166 7.98 15.49 -4.23
C LEU A 166 8.45 14.07 -4.55
N PHE A 167 9.75 13.89 -4.74
CA PHE A 167 10.35 12.61 -5.07
C PHE A 167 10.08 11.51 -4.03
N LEU A 168 10.07 11.87 -2.74
CA LEU A 168 9.84 10.94 -1.65
C LEU A 168 8.36 10.55 -1.53
N ASN A 169 7.45 11.44 -1.93
CA ASN A 169 6.00 11.21 -1.99
C ASN A 169 5.44 10.61 -0.68
N ARG A 170 5.75 11.24 0.47
CA ARG A 170 5.32 10.78 1.80
C ARG A 170 3.81 10.57 1.82
N GLY A 171 3.36 9.37 2.18
CA GLY A 171 1.92 9.08 2.30
C GLY A 171 1.15 9.01 0.98
N GLY A 172 1.82 9.06 -0.19
CA GLY A 172 1.15 8.97 -1.48
C GLY A 172 0.42 10.24 -1.93
N LEU A 173 0.70 11.38 -1.29
CA LEU A 173 0.14 12.71 -1.58
C LEU A 173 0.08 13.02 -3.09
N TYR A 174 1.19 12.86 -3.81
CA TYR A 174 1.31 13.21 -5.23
C TYR A 174 0.95 12.06 -6.18
N SER A 175 0.60 10.89 -5.65
CA SER A 175 0.14 9.73 -6.43
C SER A 175 -1.38 9.52 -6.36
N GLY A 176 -2.12 10.42 -5.70
CA GLY A 176 -3.57 10.33 -5.57
C GLY A 176 -4.04 9.42 -4.44
N ALA A 177 -3.26 9.31 -3.35
CA ALA A 177 -3.76 8.74 -2.10
C ALA A 177 -4.81 9.64 -1.41
N SER A 178 -4.96 10.89 -1.87
CA SER A 178 -5.97 11.88 -1.46
C SER A 178 -7.40 11.57 -1.91
N ASP A 179 -7.54 10.80 -2.97
CA ASP A 179 -8.83 10.56 -3.63
C ASP A 179 -9.45 9.22 -3.20
N ILE A 180 -9.15 8.77 -1.98
CA ILE A 180 -9.82 7.60 -1.41
C ILE A 180 -11.27 8.00 -1.13
N PHE A 181 -12.21 7.29 -1.73
CA PHE A 181 -13.63 7.60 -1.67
C PHE A 181 -14.18 7.67 -0.23
N PHE A 182 -13.61 6.88 0.69
CA PHE A 182 -14.03 6.79 2.09
C PHE A 182 -13.14 7.58 3.07
N MET A 183 -12.34 8.53 2.59
CA MET A 183 -11.53 9.38 3.47
C MET A 183 -12.43 10.36 4.25
N PRO A 184 -12.27 10.50 5.59
CA PRO A 184 -13.00 11.51 6.34
C PRO A 184 -12.73 12.91 5.78
N LEU A 185 -13.78 13.73 5.65
CA LEU A 185 -13.70 15.06 5.02
C LEU A 185 -12.68 15.96 5.73
N GLU A 186 -12.65 15.92 7.06
CA GLU A 186 -11.70 16.68 7.88
C GLU A 186 -10.23 16.35 7.56
N TYR A 187 -9.93 15.06 7.31
CA TYR A 187 -8.59 14.65 6.92
C TYR A 187 -8.24 15.08 5.49
N LYS A 188 -9.22 15.05 4.59
CA LYS A 188 -9.06 15.50 3.20
C LYS A 188 -8.75 17.00 3.15
N GLU A 189 -9.50 17.81 3.88
CA GLU A 189 -9.31 19.26 3.99
C GLU A 189 -7.95 19.61 4.60
N ALA A 190 -7.54 18.93 5.67
CA ALA A 190 -6.22 19.12 6.27
C ALA A 190 -5.07 18.82 5.29
N MET A 191 -5.24 17.82 4.43
CA MET A 191 -4.23 17.42 3.46
C MET A 191 -4.16 18.36 2.26
N ASP A 192 -5.31 18.80 1.74
CA ASP A 192 -5.38 19.78 0.66
C ASP A 192 -4.77 21.13 1.09
N SER A 193 -5.03 21.56 2.33
CA SER A 193 -4.41 22.76 2.92
C SER A 193 -2.88 22.67 2.96
N LYS A 194 -2.34 21.53 3.40
CA LYS A 194 -0.89 21.30 3.44
C LYS A 194 -0.27 21.32 2.04
N LEU A 195 -0.93 20.70 1.06
CA LEU A 195 -0.50 20.71 -0.34
C LEU A 195 -0.42 22.13 -0.90
N ILE A 196 -1.42 22.97 -0.61
CA ILE A 196 -1.45 24.38 -1.02
C ILE A 196 -0.28 25.16 -0.40
N SER A 197 0.03 24.94 0.88
CA SER A 197 1.15 25.63 1.54
C SER A 197 2.52 25.30 0.92
N GLU A 198 2.79 24.03 0.61
CA GLU A 198 4.05 23.60 -0.02
C GLU A 198 4.20 24.14 -1.45
N LEU A 199 3.11 24.15 -2.23
CA LEU A 199 3.11 24.72 -3.60
C LEU A 199 3.41 26.22 -3.59
N VAL A 200 2.85 26.95 -2.62
CA VAL A 200 3.11 28.38 -2.45
C VAL A 200 4.58 28.64 -2.07
N GLU A 201 5.19 27.81 -1.22
CA GLU A 201 6.62 27.92 -0.90
C GLU A 201 7.52 27.64 -2.12
N GLU A 202 7.22 26.61 -2.92
CA GLU A 202 7.97 26.32 -4.15
C GLU A 202 7.87 27.46 -5.18
N GLU A 203 6.68 28.02 -5.41
CA GLU A 203 6.50 29.19 -6.29
C GLU A 203 7.24 30.42 -5.76
N ALA A 204 7.17 30.70 -4.45
CA ALA A 204 7.89 31.80 -3.82
C ALA A 204 9.41 31.66 -3.97
N MET A 205 9.95 30.46 -3.80
CA MET A 205 11.37 30.14 -4.02
C MET A 205 11.77 30.23 -5.50
N GLY A 206 10.90 29.81 -6.42
CA GLY A 206 11.09 29.96 -7.86
C GLY A 206 11.16 31.43 -8.30
N LEU A 207 10.26 32.27 -7.78
CA LEU A 207 10.27 33.72 -8.00
C LEU A 207 11.49 34.39 -7.39
N TYR A 208 11.92 33.96 -6.20
CA TYR A 208 13.14 34.46 -5.55
C TYR A 208 14.40 34.18 -6.37
N LYS A 209 14.57 32.94 -6.87
CA LYS A 209 15.70 32.57 -7.75
C LYS A 209 15.68 33.34 -9.08
N LYS A 210 14.50 33.56 -9.66
CA LYS A 210 14.34 34.34 -10.90
C LYS A 210 14.72 35.81 -10.73
N LYS A 211 14.38 36.43 -9.59
CA LYS A 211 14.81 37.81 -9.25
C LYS A 211 16.32 37.94 -9.05
N ARG A 212 16.97 36.92 -8.47
CA ARG A 212 18.42 36.95 -8.19
C ARG A 212 19.28 36.64 -9.44
N GLY A 213 18.78 35.84 -10.38
CA GLY A 213 19.45 35.56 -11.66
C GLY A 213 19.34 36.66 -12.71
N GLY A 214 18.53 37.70 -12.48
CA GLY A 214 18.40 38.89 -13.35
C GLY A 214 19.25 40.09 -12.90
N ALA A 215 20.07 39.95 -11.85
CA ALA A 215 20.86 41.04 -11.25
C ALA A 215 22.37 40.90 -11.53
N SER A 216 22.75 40.28 -12.64
CA SER A 216 24.13 40.24 -13.14
C SER A 216 24.17 40.70 -14.59
N LEU A 217 23.91 41.99 -14.82
CA LEU A 217 24.32 42.78 -15.97
C LEU A 217 24.61 44.20 -15.50
#